data_AF-A0A1Q8ZSA4-F1
#
_entry.id   AF-A0A1Q8ZSA4-F1
#
_cell.length_a   1.000
_cell.length_b   1.000
_cell.length_c   1.000
_cell.angle_alpha   90.00
_cell.angle_beta   90.00
_cell.angle_gamma   90.00
#
_symmetry.space_group_name_H-M   'P 1'
#
loop_
_entity.id
_entity.type
_entity.pdbx_description
1 polymer ?
#
loop_
_entity_poly.entity_id
_entity_poly.type
_entity_poly.pdbx_seq_one_letter_code
_entity_poly.pdbx_strand_id
1 'polypeptide(L)'
;MARSYADKSMNSNIRLKTEKTLKTEREDVRDWVLEPFNKNHLFSKPIEKKIQPFLNDQQTQKKLIPSSFRDISSWYLRLAEDKSLNYTTYPTEELSLSGLYKFWYYETAHAIMESDDPAGYRFSMRDFTTVSTMLSFGWMNHADRLAETMLDRWDAQEDGNGSISWESLPQYLPWLSVKLYKAWRGSDEVFDFEPKDEQLEGFHPLLKALFDPSASVFGEALIEAANFHVMGIGTDDYDPVRDEEYWLFPVEILAACRIREQRGLDIPYVEHPLFDATPLGRYHHPFPVPRDDILEKVLPLYAKVTGKLDLKV
;
A
#
# COMPACT_ATOMS: atom_id res chain seq x y z
N MET A 1 -25.81 -4.53 -31.22
CA MET A 1 -25.20 -5.88 -31.18
C MET A 1 -23.69 -5.83 -30.97
N ALA A 2 -22.89 -5.05 -31.71
CA ALA A 2 -21.43 -4.98 -31.53
C ALA A 2 -20.94 -4.62 -30.10
N ARG A 3 -21.55 -3.63 -29.43
CA ARG A 3 -21.23 -3.29 -28.02
C ARG A 3 -21.48 -4.44 -27.05
N SER A 4 -22.64 -5.10 -27.16
CA SER A 4 -23.00 -6.24 -26.30
C SER A 4 -22.07 -7.46 -26.46
N TYR A 5 -21.42 -7.65 -27.62
CA TYR A 5 -20.41 -8.69 -27.80
C TYR A 5 -19.05 -8.29 -27.22
N ALA A 6 -18.65 -7.02 -27.36
CA ALA A 6 -17.41 -6.49 -26.79
C ALA A 6 -17.43 -6.55 -25.25
N ASP A 7 -18.52 -6.13 -24.63
CA ASP A 7 -18.67 -6.14 -23.16
C ASP A 7 -18.63 -7.56 -22.59
N LYS A 8 -19.26 -8.52 -23.28
CA LYS A 8 -19.21 -9.94 -22.91
C LYS A 8 -17.81 -10.54 -23.06
N SER A 9 -17.10 -10.17 -24.13
CA SER A 9 -15.72 -10.63 -24.36
C SER A 9 -14.75 -10.07 -23.32
N MET A 10 -14.90 -8.79 -22.95
CA MET A 10 -14.06 -8.15 -21.94
C MET A 10 -14.28 -8.78 -20.56
N ASN A 11 -15.53 -8.95 -20.13
CA ASN A 11 -15.84 -9.61 -18.86
C ASN A 11 -15.31 -11.06 -18.81
N SER A 12 -15.35 -11.79 -19.93
CA SER A 12 -14.76 -13.12 -20.01
C SER A 12 -13.23 -13.10 -19.83
N ASN A 13 -12.54 -12.11 -20.43
CA ASN A 13 -11.09 -11.98 -20.32
C ASN A 13 -10.67 -11.60 -18.89
N ILE A 14 -11.36 -10.63 -18.27
CA ILE A 14 -11.11 -10.20 -16.88
C ILE A 14 -11.25 -11.37 -15.92
N ARG A 15 -12.32 -12.15 -16.07
CA ARG A 15 -12.55 -13.33 -15.25
C ARG A 15 -11.43 -14.37 -15.43
N LEU A 16 -11.07 -14.70 -16.67
CA LEU A 16 -10.01 -15.67 -16.96
C LEU A 16 -8.65 -15.22 -16.41
N LYS A 17 -8.32 -13.92 -16.55
CA LYS A 17 -7.08 -13.34 -16.00
C LYS A 17 -7.09 -13.45 -14.48
N THR A 18 -8.17 -13.02 -13.82
CA THR A 18 -8.32 -13.11 -12.36
C THR A 18 -8.20 -14.56 -11.88
N GLU A 19 -8.89 -15.51 -12.53
CA GLU A 19 -8.83 -16.93 -12.19
C GLU A 19 -7.42 -17.52 -12.35
N LYS A 20 -6.69 -17.13 -13.41
CA LYS A 20 -5.30 -17.52 -13.62
C LYS A 20 -4.39 -16.97 -12.52
N THR A 21 -4.47 -15.66 -12.24
CA THR A 21 -3.68 -15.01 -11.18
C THR A 21 -3.96 -15.67 -9.82
N LEU A 22 -5.23 -15.87 -9.46
CA LEU A 22 -5.61 -16.53 -8.21
C LEU A 22 -4.99 -17.92 -8.05
N LYS A 23 -4.93 -18.70 -9.14
CA LYS A 23 -4.35 -20.03 -9.08
C LYS A 23 -2.86 -19.97 -8.76
N THR A 24 -2.12 -19.11 -9.47
CA THR A 24 -0.69 -18.90 -9.28
C THR A 24 -0.40 -18.39 -7.86
N GLU A 25 -1.04 -17.28 -7.46
CA GLU A 25 -0.81 -16.67 -6.14
C GLU A 25 -1.16 -17.59 -4.97
N ARG A 26 -2.20 -18.43 -5.09
CA ARG A 26 -2.56 -19.40 -4.04
C ARG A 26 -1.45 -20.39 -3.75
N GLU A 27 -0.86 -20.96 -4.80
CA GLU A 27 0.22 -21.94 -4.71
C GLU A 27 1.48 -21.26 -4.20
N ASP A 28 1.86 -20.14 -4.82
CA ASP A 28 3.10 -19.42 -4.51
C ASP A 28 3.13 -18.87 -3.08
N VAL A 29 2.06 -18.21 -2.63
CA VAL A 29 1.98 -17.66 -1.26
C VAL A 29 1.95 -18.76 -0.21
N ARG A 30 1.23 -19.87 -0.47
CA ARG A 30 1.18 -21.00 0.48
C ARG A 30 2.55 -21.63 0.64
N ASP A 31 3.22 -21.95 -0.47
CA ASP A 31 4.54 -22.56 -0.45
C ASP A 31 5.55 -21.64 0.23
N TRP A 32 5.45 -20.33 -0.04
CA TRP A 32 6.26 -19.32 0.62
C TRP A 32 6.05 -19.26 2.13
N VAL A 33 4.81 -19.26 2.62
CA VAL A 33 4.50 -19.20 4.06
C VAL A 33 4.93 -20.48 4.79
N LEU A 34 4.81 -21.63 4.13
CA LEU A 34 5.18 -22.94 4.70
C LEU A 34 6.70 -23.15 4.77
N GLU A 35 7.48 -22.44 3.95
CA GLU A 35 8.93 -22.53 3.96
C GLU A 35 9.53 -21.92 5.26
N PRO A 36 10.10 -22.74 6.17
CA PRO A 36 10.60 -22.25 7.46
C PRO A 36 11.70 -21.18 7.33
N PHE A 37 12.46 -21.20 6.23
CA PHE A 37 13.45 -20.17 5.95
C PHE A 37 12.83 -18.77 5.92
N ASN A 38 11.64 -18.60 5.34
CA ASN A 38 11.01 -17.28 5.19
C ASN A 38 10.62 -16.67 6.54
N LYS A 39 9.93 -17.44 7.39
CA LYS A 39 9.63 -17.02 8.77
C LYS A 39 10.91 -16.69 9.54
N ASN A 40 11.92 -17.56 9.44
CA ASN A 40 13.18 -17.33 10.12
C ASN A 40 13.86 -16.05 9.63
N HIS A 41 13.90 -15.81 8.32
CA HIS A 41 14.60 -14.68 7.72
C HIS A 41 13.89 -13.34 7.96
N LEU A 42 12.56 -13.31 7.90
CA LEU A 42 11.78 -12.08 7.90
C LEU A 42 11.14 -11.75 9.25
N PHE A 43 11.00 -12.73 10.14
CA PHE A 43 10.42 -12.52 11.46
C PHE A 43 11.41 -12.83 12.59
N SER A 44 11.86 -14.08 12.72
CA SER A 44 12.68 -14.50 13.88
C SER A 44 14.06 -13.82 13.91
N LYS A 45 14.79 -13.84 12.79
CA LYS A 45 16.15 -13.30 12.71
C LYS A 45 16.22 -11.78 12.89
N PRO A 46 15.31 -10.95 12.31
CA PRO A 46 15.25 -9.53 12.63
C PRO A 46 15.07 -9.27 14.13
N ILE A 47 14.20 -10.04 14.79
CA ILE A 47 14.01 -9.93 16.24
C ILE A 47 15.28 -10.30 16.99
N GLU A 48 15.83 -11.49 16.73
CA GLU A 48 16.96 -12.04 17.49
C GLU A 48 18.29 -11.32 17.24
N LYS A 49 18.54 -10.87 16.01
CA LYS A 49 19.87 -10.38 15.58
C LYS A 49 19.94 -8.86 15.45
N LYS A 50 18.81 -8.16 15.38
CA LYS A 50 18.77 -6.71 15.19
C LYS A 50 18.04 -6.04 16.35
N ILE A 51 16.80 -6.42 16.62
CA ILE A 51 15.95 -5.77 17.63
C ILE A 51 16.42 -6.08 19.05
N GLN A 52 16.63 -7.34 19.42
CA GLN A 52 17.02 -7.69 20.78
C GLN A 52 18.40 -7.14 21.18
N PRO A 53 19.43 -7.20 20.33
CA PRO A 53 20.69 -6.52 20.62
C PRO A 53 20.51 -5.02 20.88
N PHE A 54 19.73 -4.33 20.05
CA PHE A 54 19.42 -2.91 20.25
C PHE A 54 18.68 -2.65 21.57
N LEU A 55 17.71 -3.48 21.93
CA LEU A 55 17.01 -3.36 23.21
C LEU A 55 17.95 -3.56 24.42
N ASN A 56 18.98 -4.39 24.28
CA ASN A 56 19.91 -4.70 25.35
C ASN A 56 20.96 -3.58 25.59
N ASP A 57 21.49 -2.98 24.53
CA ASP A 57 22.61 -2.02 24.64
C ASP A 57 22.26 -0.58 24.23
N GLN A 58 21.07 -0.35 23.67
CA GLN A 58 20.53 0.95 23.27
C GLN A 58 21.35 1.69 22.19
N GLN A 59 22.37 1.04 21.61
CA GLN A 59 23.34 1.71 20.73
C GLN A 59 23.61 0.89 19.46
N THR A 60 23.88 -0.40 19.62
CA THR A 60 24.19 -1.29 18.51
C THR A 60 22.92 -1.54 17.70
N GLN A 61 23.08 -1.75 16.39
CA GLN A 61 21.98 -2.09 15.48
C GLN A 61 20.89 -1.03 15.31
N LYS A 62 20.98 0.18 15.91
CA LYS A 62 20.00 1.27 15.68
C LYS A 62 19.75 1.45 14.17
N LYS A 63 20.81 1.42 13.36
CA LYS A 63 20.75 1.55 11.90
C LYS A 63 19.98 0.45 11.18
N LEU A 64 19.80 -0.71 11.80
CA LEU A 64 19.13 -1.86 11.23
C LEU A 64 17.68 -2.01 11.69
N ILE A 65 17.21 -1.21 12.65
CA ILE A 65 15.83 -1.26 13.13
C ILE A 65 14.82 -1.03 12.01
N PRO A 66 14.94 0.00 11.15
CA PRO A 66 13.98 0.18 10.06
C PRO A 66 13.92 -1.05 9.13
N SER A 67 15.08 -1.60 8.74
CA SER A 67 15.09 -2.83 7.93
C SER A 67 14.38 -4.00 8.60
N SER A 68 14.47 -4.13 9.93
CA SER A 68 13.76 -5.16 10.69
C SER A 68 12.25 -5.00 10.61
N PHE A 69 11.75 -3.76 10.69
CA PHE A 69 10.32 -3.48 10.58
C PHE A 69 9.81 -3.75 9.17
N ARG A 70 10.56 -3.39 8.13
CA ARG A 70 10.23 -3.77 6.75
C ARG A 70 10.15 -5.28 6.59
N ASP A 71 11.13 -6.02 7.09
CA ASP A 71 11.17 -7.48 7.00
C ASP A 71 9.94 -8.11 7.70
N ILE A 72 9.60 -7.65 8.91
CA ILE A 72 8.43 -8.12 9.67
C ILE A 72 7.10 -7.74 8.98
N SER A 73 7.02 -6.54 8.41
CA SER A 73 5.87 -6.09 7.62
C SER A 73 5.60 -7.03 6.44
N SER A 74 6.64 -7.41 5.70
CA SER A 74 6.53 -8.35 4.57
C SER A 74 6.09 -9.73 5.01
N TRP A 75 6.56 -10.22 6.17
CA TRP A 75 6.09 -11.49 6.74
C TRP A 75 4.58 -11.46 7.02
N TYR A 76 4.08 -10.42 7.69
CA TYR A 76 2.64 -10.31 7.97
C TYR A 76 1.80 -10.13 6.71
N LEU A 77 2.30 -9.44 5.68
CA LEU A 77 1.59 -9.30 4.41
C LEU A 77 1.38 -10.66 3.72
N ARG A 78 2.42 -11.48 3.64
CA ARG A 78 2.31 -12.83 3.06
C ARG A 78 1.37 -13.74 3.88
N LEU A 79 1.34 -13.59 5.21
CA LEU A 79 0.32 -14.28 6.03
C LEU A 79 -1.10 -13.80 5.73
N ALA A 80 -1.29 -12.49 5.49
CA ALA A 80 -2.59 -11.95 5.13
C ALA A 80 -3.06 -12.48 3.77
N GLU A 81 -2.17 -12.49 2.77
CA GLU A 81 -2.41 -13.07 1.46
C GLU A 81 -2.79 -14.54 1.56
N ASP A 82 -2.04 -15.35 2.32
CA ASP A 82 -2.35 -16.77 2.50
C ASP A 82 -3.74 -16.97 3.12
N LYS A 83 -4.04 -16.26 4.21
CA LYS A 83 -5.37 -16.27 4.85
C LYS A 83 -6.50 -15.93 3.88
N SER A 84 -6.32 -14.87 3.11
CA SER A 84 -7.30 -14.41 2.13
C SER A 84 -7.49 -15.42 0.99
N LEU A 85 -6.40 -15.86 0.38
CA LEU A 85 -6.39 -16.68 -0.83
C LEU A 85 -6.73 -18.14 -0.58
N ASN A 86 -6.20 -18.71 0.51
CA ASN A 86 -6.23 -20.15 0.79
C ASN A 86 -7.26 -20.54 1.86
N TYR A 87 -7.68 -19.61 2.72
CA TYR A 87 -8.66 -19.87 3.77
C TYR A 87 -9.93 -19.03 3.64
N THR A 88 -9.99 -18.10 2.68
CA THR A 88 -11.15 -17.22 2.43
C THR A 88 -11.56 -16.40 3.65
N THR A 89 -10.62 -16.16 4.57
CA THR A 89 -10.83 -15.35 5.77
C THR A 89 -10.31 -13.94 5.56
N TYR A 90 -11.03 -12.95 6.11
CA TYR A 90 -10.54 -11.57 6.08
C TYR A 90 -9.36 -11.41 7.05
N PRO A 91 -8.14 -11.09 6.59
CA PRO A 91 -6.93 -11.14 7.41
C PRO A 91 -6.69 -9.81 8.17
N THR A 92 -7.66 -9.35 8.97
CA THR A 92 -7.59 -8.03 9.60
C THR A 92 -6.39 -7.85 10.51
N GLU A 93 -6.04 -8.84 11.34
CA GLU A 93 -4.89 -8.77 12.25
C GLU A 93 -3.58 -8.67 11.49
N GLU A 94 -3.36 -9.56 10.52
CA GLU A 94 -2.15 -9.58 9.70
C GLU A 94 -1.98 -8.31 8.88
N LEU A 95 -3.05 -7.81 8.25
CA LEU A 95 -3.00 -6.54 7.52
C LEU A 95 -2.67 -5.38 8.43
N SER A 96 -3.29 -5.33 9.61
CA SER A 96 -3.04 -4.28 10.58
C SER A 96 -1.58 -4.31 11.07
N LEU A 97 -1.04 -5.49 11.38
CA LEU A 97 0.36 -5.62 11.77
C LEU A 97 1.30 -5.27 10.63
N SER A 98 1.03 -5.74 9.41
CA SER A 98 1.80 -5.37 8.22
C SER A 98 1.84 -3.86 8.03
N GLY A 99 0.67 -3.21 8.02
CA GLY A 99 0.57 -1.75 7.89
C GLY A 99 1.30 -1.00 9.01
N LEU A 100 1.14 -1.44 10.26
CA LEU A 100 1.77 -0.79 11.41
C LEU A 100 3.31 -0.88 11.33
N TYR A 101 3.87 -2.05 11.01
CA TYR A 101 5.30 -2.21 10.82
C TYR A 101 5.82 -1.45 9.59
N LYS A 102 5.05 -1.41 8.49
CA LYS A 102 5.40 -0.62 7.28
C LYS A 102 5.43 0.88 7.58
N PHE A 103 4.44 1.39 8.32
CA PHE A 103 4.41 2.78 8.80
C PHE A 103 5.66 3.10 9.64
N TRP A 104 5.92 2.30 10.69
CA TRP A 104 7.08 2.56 11.55
C TRP A 104 8.42 2.34 10.86
N TYR A 105 8.49 1.51 9.81
CA TYR A 105 9.68 1.43 8.95
C TYR A 105 10.02 2.80 8.37
N TYR A 106 9.07 3.49 7.74
CA TYR A 106 9.31 4.81 7.14
C TYR A 106 9.67 5.85 8.21
N GLU A 107 8.91 5.92 9.31
CA GLU A 107 9.17 6.89 10.38
C GLU A 107 10.54 6.68 11.03
N THR A 108 10.92 5.42 11.28
CA THR A 108 12.25 5.13 11.86
C THR A 108 13.39 5.32 10.88
N ALA A 109 13.17 5.05 9.59
CA ALA A 109 14.16 5.32 8.54
C ALA A 109 14.38 6.83 8.38
N HIS A 110 13.31 7.61 8.34
CA HIS A 110 13.34 9.07 8.31
C HIS A 110 14.16 9.65 9.47
N ALA A 111 13.83 9.23 10.70
CA ALA A 111 14.54 9.68 11.90
C ALA A 111 16.05 9.35 11.88
N ILE A 112 16.46 8.24 11.24
CA ILE A 112 17.88 7.94 11.03
C ILE A 112 18.51 8.84 9.99
N MET A 113 17.82 9.07 8.87
CA MET A 113 18.32 9.91 7.79
C MET A 113 18.60 11.33 8.28
N GLU A 114 17.84 11.81 9.27
CA GLU A 114 18.03 13.11 9.93
C GLU A 114 18.99 13.12 11.13
N SER A 115 19.50 11.96 11.52
CA SER A 115 20.39 11.86 12.68
C SER A 115 21.83 12.27 12.32
N ASP A 116 22.65 12.54 13.33
CA ASP A 116 24.09 12.83 13.17
C ASP A 116 24.91 11.64 12.63
N ASP A 117 24.28 10.48 12.49
CA ASP A 117 24.89 9.24 12.03
C ASP A 117 23.94 8.52 11.05
N PRO A 118 23.73 9.09 9.86
CA PRO A 118 22.71 8.60 8.93
C PRO A 118 23.06 7.23 8.36
N ALA A 119 22.03 6.53 7.88
CA ALA A 119 22.18 5.34 7.05
C ALA A 119 21.60 5.62 5.66
N GLY A 120 22.03 4.87 4.65
CA GLY A 120 21.66 5.07 3.25
C GLY A 120 20.22 4.67 2.89
N TYR A 121 19.25 4.92 3.76
CA TYR A 121 17.83 4.78 3.44
C TYR A 121 17.42 5.83 2.40
N ARG A 122 16.53 5.43 1.49
CA ARG A 122 15.94 6.30 0.47
C ARG A 122 14.45 5.98 0.36
N PHE A 123 13.64 6.99 0.08
CA PHE A 123 12.21 6.82 -0.18
C PHE A 123 11.97 7.12 -1.65
N SER A 124 11.48 6.11 -2.35
CA SER A 124 11.11 6.18 -3.74
C SER A 124 9.66 6.64 -3.91
N MET A 125 9.29 7.06 -5.11
CA MET A 125 7.91 7.39 -5.46
C MET A 125 6.99 6.20 -5.18
N ARG A 126 7.47 4.98 -5.43
CA ARG A 126 6.72 3.74 -5.25
C ARG A 126 6.25 3.53 -3.82
N ASP A 127 7.01 4.03 -2.87
CA ASP A 127 6.68 3.91 -1.44
C ASP A 127 5.38 4.64 -1.08
N PHE A 128 4.98 5.66 -1.87
CA PHE A 128 3.77 6.44 -1.65
C PHE A 128 2.48 5.62 -1.76
N THR A 129 2.49 4.46 -2.44
CA THR A 129 1.37 3.52 -2.41
C THR A 129 1.02 3.06 -0.98
N THR A 130 1.97 3.14 -0.05
CA THR A 130 1.72 2.88 1.38
C THR A 130 0.74 3.89 1.99
N VAL A 131 0.70 5.13 1.50
CA VAL A 131 -0.31 6.13 1.93
C VAL A 131 -1.71 5.64 1.56
N SER A 132 -1.92 5.14 0.35
CA SER A 132 -3.19 4.51 -0.05
C SER A 132 -3.52 3.28 0.81
N THR A 133 -2.51 2.52 1.24
CA THR A 133 -2.71 1.41 2.18
C THR A 133 -3.23 1.90 3.54
N MET A 134 -2.64 2.97 4.10
CA MET A 134 -3.13 3.57 5.35
C MET A 134 -4.56 4.14 5.19
N LEU A 135 -4.83 4.78 4.05
CA LEU A 135 -6.17 5.28 3.73
C LEU A 135 -7.19 4.14 3.62
N SER A 136 -6.89 3.05 2.92
CA SER A 136 -7.81 1.92 2.79
C SER A 136 -8.15 1.31 4.18
N PHE A 137 -7.17 1.22 5.07
CA PHE A 137 -7.33 0.81 6.47
C PHE A 137 -8.17 1.79 7.32
N GLY A 138 -8.39 3.01 6.84
CA GLY A 138 -9.08 4.06 7.58
C GLY A 138 -8.16 4.78 8.59
N TRP A 139 -6.85 4.64 8.46
CA TRP A 139 -5.85 5.22 9.37
C TRP A 139 -5.41 6.59 8.92
N MET A 140 -6.34 7.54 8.94
CA MET A 140 -6.16 8.89 8.40
C MET A 140 -4.94 9.62 8.93
N ASN A 141 -4.74 9.65 10.25
CA ASN A 141 -3.57 10.31 10.82
C ASN A 141 -2.25 9.66 10.39
N HIS A 142 -2.25 8.33 10.22
CA HIS A 142 -1.06 7.61 9.76
C HIS A 142 -0.79 7.92 8.29
N ALA A 143 -1.85 8.00 7.47
CA ALA A 143 -1.74 8.41 6.07
C ALA A 143 -1.18 9.84 5.93
N ASP A 144 -1.69 10.79 6.72
CA ASP A 144 -1.23 12.19 6.71
C ASP A 144 0.24 12.29 7.09
N ARG A 145 0.60 11.73 8.24
CA ARG A 145 1.97 11.73 8.74
C ARG A 145 2.93 11.04 7.78
N LEU A 146 2.54 9.90 7.23
CA LEU A 146 3.39 9.16 6.30
C LEU A 146 3.60 9.94 5.00
N ALA A 147 2.56 10.61 4.49
CA ALA A 147 2.68 11.46 3.32
C ALA A 147 3.63 12.63 3.58
N GLU A 148 3.49 13.33 4.71
CA GLU A 148 4.41 14.41 5.11
C GLU A 148 5.86 13.91 5.18
N THR A 149 6.10 12.76 5.84
CA THR A 149 7.42 12.11 5.91
C THR A 149 8.00 11.81 4.53
N MET A 150 7.18 11.33 3.58
CA MET A 150 7.65 11.01 2.23
C MET A 150 7.95 12.26 1.40
N LEU A 151 7.06 13.25 1.43
CA LEU A 151 7.22 14.50 0.70
C LEU A 151 8.46 15.27 1.17
N ASP A 152 8.66 15.40 2.48
CA ASP A 152 9.84 16.02 3.07
C ASP A 152 11.16 15.33 2.63
N ARG A 153 11.16 14.00 2.46
CA ARG A 153 12.35 13.30 1.95
C ARG A 153 12.56 13.45 0.46
N TRP A 154 11.50 13.55 -0.33
CA TRP A 154 11.64 13.81 -1.76
C TRP A 154 12.27 15.16 -2.02
N ASP A 155 11.91 16.20 -1.25
CA ASP A 155 12.52 17.52 -1.36
C ASP A 155 14.01 17.54 -0.95
N ALA A 156 14.39 16.70 0.03
CA ALA A 156 15.75 16.66 0.55
C ALA A 156 16.73 15.79 -0.25
N GLN A 157 16.25 14.92 -1.14
CA GLN A 157 17.08 13.96 -1.87
C GLN A 157 17.41 14.45 -3.28
N GLU A 158 18.69 14.41 -3.66
CA GLU A 158 19.17 14.86 -5.00
C GLU A 158 18.51 14.09 -6.16
N ASP A 159 18.19 12.81 -5.94
CA ASP A 159 17.37 11.97 -6.84
C ASP A 159 15.98 11.68 -6.23
N GLY A 160 15.48 12.53 -5.33
CA GLY A 160 14.23 12.30 -4.61
C GLY A 160 13.12 12.03 -5.60
N ASN A 161 12.56 10.82 -5.58
CA ASN A 161 11.77 10.29 -6.70
C ASN A 161 10.49 11.10 -7.05
N GLY A 162 10.13 12.13 -6.27
CA GLY A 162 9.15 13.16 -6.68
C GLY A 162 9.63 14.04 -7.85
N SER A 163 10.92 14.01 -8.17
CA SER A 163 11.56 14.67 -9.32
C SER A 163 11.72 13.76 -10.55
N ILE A 164 11.13 12.56 -10.52
CA ILE A 164 11.17 11.63 -11.64
C ILE A 164 9.90 11.79 -12.49
N SER A 165 10.10 12.18 -13.75
CA SER A 165 9.06 12.24 -14.79
C SER A 165 8.22 10.97 -14.78
N TRP A 166 6.89 11.10 -14.75
CA TRP A 166 5.99 9.94 -14.85
C TRP A 166 6.27 9.15 -16.14
N GLU A 167 6.69 9.81 -17.23
CA GLU A 167 7.09 9.15 -18.48
C GLU A 167 8.30 8.21 -18.33
N SER A 168 9.10 8.39 -17.27
CA SER A 168 10.23 7.52 -16.93
C SER A 168 9.90 6.44 -15.88
N LEU A 169 8.67 6.47 -15.34
CA LEU A 169 8.12 5.48 -14.41
C LEU A 169 6.76 5.01 -14.93
N PRO A 170 6.69 3.88 -15.66
CA PRO A 170 5.43 3.37 -16.22
C PRO A 170 4.53 2.73 -15.14
N GLN A 171 4.41 3.35 -13.96
CA GLN A 171 3.70 2.85 -12.79
C GLN A 171 2.64 3.86 -12.37
N TYR A 172 1.37 3.42 -12.39
CA TYR A 172 0.21 4.27 -12.15
C TYR A 172 -0.12 4.40 -10.65
N LEU A 173 0.03 3.32 -9.87
CA LEU A 173 -0.37 3.32 -8.45
C LEU A 173 0.25 4.44 -7.61
N PRO A 174 1.55 4.77 -7.72
CA PRO A 174 2.13 5.80 -6.88
C PRO A 174 1.53 7.18 -7.17
N TRP A 175 1.38 7.55 -8.44
CA TRP A 175 0.79 8.82 -8.84
C TRP A 175 -0.71 8.89 -8.54
N LEU A 176 -1.44 7.79 -8.72
CA LEU A 176 -2.83 7.69 -8.27
C LEU A 176 -2.93 7.89 -6.75
N SER A 177 -2.02 7.31 -5.97
CA SER A 177 -1.97 7.46 -4.52
C SER A 177 -1.72 8.91 -4.09
N VAL A 178 -0.82 9.63 -4.78
CA VAL A 178 -0.62 11.08 -4.57
C VAL A 178 -1.90 11.86 -4.86
N LYS A 179 -2.57 11.59 -5.99
CA LYS A 179 -3.82 12.29 -6.33
C LYS A 179 -4.95 12.00 -5.36
N LEU A 180 -5.09 10.76 -4.90
CA LEU A 180 -6.07 10.38 -3.88
C LEU A 180 -5.78 11.09 -2.54
N TYR A 181 -4.52 11.14 -2.11
CA TYR A 181 -4.10 11.88 -0.93
C TYR A 181 -4.43 13.39 -1.05
N LYS A 182 -4.07 14.02 -2.18
CA LYS A 182 -4.39 15.43 -2.44
C LYS A 182 -5.89 15.70 -2.43
N ALA A 183 -6.67 14.85 -3.11
CA ALA A 183 -8.13 14.97 -3.16
C ALA A 183 -8.76 14.81 -1.76
N TRP A 184 -8.25 13.87 -0.96
CA TRP A 184 -8.66 13.68 0.43
C TRP A 184 -8.40 14.94 1.28
N ARG A 185 -7.17 15.47 1.23
CA ARG A 185 -6.74 16.67 1.96
C ARG A 185 -7.35 17.96 1.45
N GLY A 186 -7.85 17.98 0.22
CA GLY A 186 -8.17 19.23 -0.47
C GLY A 186 -6.93 20.06 -0.75
N SER A 187 -5.78 19.41 -1.00
CA SER A 187 -4.51 20.07 -1.32
C SER A 187 -4.46 20.52 -2.78
N ASP A 188 -3.93 21.71 -3.00
CA ASP A 188 -3.66 22.32 -4.32
C ASP A 188 -2.17 22.28 -4.69
N GLU A 189 -1.35 21.54 -3.94
CA GLU A 189 0.07 21.33 -4.23
C GLU A 189 0.25 20.77 -5.65
N VAL A 190 1.32 21.19 -6.33
CA VAL A 190 1.64 20.74 -7.69
C VAL A 190 3.06 20.21 -7.70
N PHE A 191 3.24 19.00 -8.21
CA PHE A 191 4.56 18.41 -8.43
C PHE A 191 4.97 18.56 -9.89
N ASP A 192 6.24 18.90 -10.14
CA ASP A 192 6.76 19.21 -11.50
C ASP A 192 6.51 18.09 -12.53
N PHE A 193 6.44 16.85 -12.06
CA PHE A 193 6.29 15.65 -12.88
C PHE A 193 4.95 14.94 -12.69
N GLU A 194 4.00 15.59 -12.03
CA GLU A 194 2.67 15.02 -11.81
C GLU A 194 1.95 14.82 -13.16
N PRO A 195 1.48 13.59 -13.47
CA PRO A 195 0.69 13.36 -14.67
C PRO A 195 -0.65 14.09 -14.56
N LYS A 196 -1.18 14.57 -15.68
CA LYS A 196 -2.57 14.98 -15.77
C LYS A 196 -3.48 13.79 -15.49
N ASP A 197 -4.69 14.05 -15.01
CA ASP A 197 -5.62 12.98 -14.65
C ASP A 197 -5.92 12.09 -15.86
N GLU A 198 -6.02 12.65 -17.07
CA GLU A 198 -6.28 11.88 -18.30
C GLU A 198 -5.12 10.94 -18.69
N GLN A 199 -3.92 11.19 -18.17
CA GLN A 199 -2.75 10.34 -18.38
C GLN A 199 -2.75 9.12 -17.45
N LEU A 200 -3.65 9.05 -16.46
CA LEU A 200 -3.81 7.88 -15.60
C LEU A 200 -4.80 6.83 -16.16
N GLU A 201 -5.12 6.94 -17.45
CA GLU A 201 -5.91 5.97 -18.23
C GLU A 201 -7.13 5.43 -17.48
N GLY A 202 -7.18 4.12 -17.20
CA GLY A 202 -8.33 3.46 -16.57
C GLY A 202 -8.63 3.91 -15.13
N PHE A 203 -7.75 4.67 -14.49
CA PHE A 203 -8.00 5.30 -13.19
C PHE A 203 -8.55 6.73 -13.30
N HIS A 204 -8.49 7.37 -14.46
CA HIS A 204 -9.06 8.71 -14.66
C HIS A 204 -10.56 8.81 -14.29
N PRO A 205 -11.43 7.87 -14.71
CA PRO A 205 -12.85 7.90 -14.35
C PRO A 205 -13.07 7.86 -12.83
N LEU A 206 -12.26 7.09 -12.10
CA LEU A 206 -12.32 6.95 -10.65
C LEU A 206 -12.03 8.28 -9.95
N LEU A 207 -10.97 8.98 -10.35
CA LEU A 207 -10.61 10.30 -9.81
C LEU A 207 -11.72 11.32 -10.06
N LYS A 208 -12.28 11.33 -11.28
CA LYS A 208 -13.35 12.25 -11.66
C LYS A 208 -14.65 12.01 -10.88
N ALA A 209 -14.99 10.74 -10.63
CA ALA A 209 -16.21 10.35 -9.93
C ALA A 209 -16.10 10.37 -8.40
N LEU A 210 -14.88 10.56 -7.85
CA LEU A 210 -14.58 10.40 -6.42
C LEU A 210 -15.58 11.11 -5.50
N PHE A 211 -15.91 12.36 -5.83
CA PHE A 211 -16.86 13.19 -5.08
C PHE A 211 -18.17 13.47 -5.82
N ASP A 212 -18.47 12.75 -6.90
CA ASP A 212 -19.76 12.84 -7.57
C ASP A 212 -20.86 12.33 -6.61
N PRO A 213 -21.97 13.05 -6.39
CA PRO A 213 -23.00 12.60 -5.45
C PRO A 213 -23.72 11.32 -5.90
N SER A 214 -23.64 10.95 -7.18
CA SER A 214 -24.28 9.74 -7.70
C SER A 214 -23.45 8.49 -7.41
N ALA A 215 -24.01 7.59 -6.59
CA ALA A 215 -23.42 6.27 -6.36
C ALA A 215 -23.28 5.45 -7.65
N SER A 216 -24.18 5.61 -8.63
CA SER A 216 -24.08 4.86 -9.88
C SER A 216 -22.89 5.30 -10.73
N VAL A 217 -22.61 6.62 -10.79
CA VAL A 217 -21.48 7.18 -11.53
C VAL A 217 -20.16 6.70 -10.92
N PHE A 218 -20.06 6.70 -9.58
CA PHE A 218 -18.90 6.14 -8.90
C PHE A 218 -18.78 4.62 -9.10
N GLY A 219 -19.89 3.88 -9.11
CA GLY A 219 -19.92 2.44 -9.36
C GLY A 219 -19.42 2.06 -10.76
N GLU A 220 -19.81 2.81 -11.79
CA GLU A 220 -19.28 2.64 -13.16
C GLU A 220 -17.77 2.90 -13.20
N ALA A 221 -17.32 3.97 -12.53
CA ALA A 221 -15.89 4.30 -12.44
C ALA A 221 -15.07 3.24 -11.67
N LEU A 222 -15.64 2.62 -10.62
CA LEU A 222 -15.02 1.51 -9.90
C LEU A 222 -14.82 0.28 -10.82
N ILE A 223 -15.79 -0.03 -11.67
CA ILE A 223 -15.70 -1.14 -12.63
C ILE A 223 -14.57 -0.88 -13.63
N GLU A 224 -14.48 0.34 -14.18
CA GLU A 224 -13.44 0.70 -15.13
C GLU A 224 -12.04 0.63 -14.51
N ALA A 225 -11.87 1.17 -13.30
CA ALA A 225 -10.62 1.07 -12.55
C ALA A 225 -10.25 -0.39 -12.23
N ALA A 226 -11.21 -1.21 -11.80
CA ALA A 226 -10.98 -2.61 -11.48
C ALA A 226 -10.63 -3.44 -12.73
N ASN A 227 -11.25 -3.16 -13.88
CA ASN A 227 -10.89 -3.77 -15.15
C ASN A 227 -9.46 -3.42 -15.54
N PHE A 228 -9.09 -2.14 -15.44
CA PHE A 228 -7.74 -1.68 -15.77
C PHE A 228 -6.68 -2.29 -14.86
N HIS A 229 -6.94 -2.32 -13.54
CA HIS A 229 -6.11 -3.00 -12.55
C HIS A 229 -5.85 -4.46 -12.94
N VAL A 230 -6.91 -5.26 -13.16
CA VAL A 230 -6.78 -6.69 -13.47
C VAL A 230 -6.05 -6.94 -14.80
N MET A 231 -6.33 -6.14 -15.82
CA MET A 231 -5.64 -6.29 -17.11
C MET A 231 -4.15 -6.03 -17.00
N GLY A 232 -3.78 -5.10 -16.12
CA GLY A 232 -2.42 -4.69 -15.83
C GLY A 232 -1.52 -5.76 -15.22
N ILE A 233 -2.08 -6.60 -14.34
CA ILE A 233 -1.34 -7.62 -13.57
C ILE A 233 -0.36 -8.41 -14.44
N GLY A 234 0.94 -8.32 -14.13
CA GLY A 234 2.00 -9.12 -14.75
C GLY A 234 2.20 -8.80 -16.23
N THR A 235 2.20 -7.52 -16.59
CA THR A 235 2.53 -7.03 -17.93
C THR A 235 3.91 -6.34 -17.94
N ASP A 236 4.72 -6.55 -18.98
CA ASP A 236 6.17 -6.29 -18.87
C ASP A 236 6.57 -4.80 -18.80
N ASP A 237 5.95 -3.91 -19.59
CA ASP A 237 6.47 -2.53 -19.79
C ASP A 237 5.54 -1.41 -19.31
N TYR A 238 4.28 -1.71 -18.94
CA TYR A 238 3.26 -0.72 -18.53
C TYR A 238 2.37 -1.21 -17.39
N ASP A 239 2.87 -2.09 -16.52
CA ASP A 239 2.06 -2.65 -15.44
C ASP A 239 1.51 -1.53 -14.55
N PRO A 240 0.21 -1.21 -14.63
CA PRO A 240 -0.40 -0.23 -13.75
C PRO A 240 -0.30 -0.65 -12.29
N VAL A 241 -0.09 -1.94 -12.03
CA VAL A 241 -0.01 -2.59 -10.72
C VAL A 241 1.22 -3.52 -10.70
N ARG A 242 2.42 -2.96 -10.79
CA ARG A 242 3.67 -3.73 -10.88
C ARG A 242 3.95 -4.65 -9.68
N ASP A 243 3.61 -4.21 -8.48
CA ASP A 243 3.93 -4.95 -7.26
C ASP A 243 2.88 -6.04 -7.00
N GLU A 244 3.35 -7.29 -6.94
CA GLU A 244 2.53 -8.49 -6.73
C GLU A 244 1.62 -8.38 -5.50
N GLU A 245 2.10 -7.71 -4.45
CA GLU A 245 1.35 -7.51 -3.20
C GLU A 245 0.05 -6.72 -3.38
N TYR A 246 -0.12 -6.02 -4.51
CA TYR A 246 -1.31 -5.24 -4.83
C TYR A 246 -2.20 -5.88 -5.90
N TRP A 247 -1.78 -6.96 -6.58
CA TRP A 247 -2.52 -7.60 -7.67
C TRP A 247 -3.93 -8.07 -7.29
N LEU A 248 -4.09 -8.55 -6.05
CA LEU A 248 -5.37 -9.02 -5.51
C LEU A 248 -5.78 -8.25 -4.26
N PHE A 249 -5.08 -7.16 -3.98
CA PHE A 249 -5.32 -6.23 -2.89
C PHE A 249 -5.25 -4.79 -3.42
N PRO A 250 -6.31 -4.32 -4.10
CA PRO A 250 -6.33 -3.05 -4.84
C PRO A 250 -6.47 -1.84 -3.89
N VAL A 251 -5.42 -1.58 -3.12
CA VAL A 251 -5.40 -0.56 -2.05
C VAL A 251 -5.78 0.82 -2.54
N GLU A 252 -5.47 1.18 -3.78
CA GLU A 252 -5.82 2.45 -4.41
C GLU A 252 -7.33 2.59 -4.64
N ILE A 253 -7.99 1.51 -5.06
CA ILE A 253 -9.44 1.49 -5.27
C ILE A 253 -10.15 1.52 -3.91
N LEU A 254 -9.63 0.76 -2.94
CA LEU A 254 -10.15 0.73 -1.57
C LEU A 254 -9.95 2.07 -0.86
N ALA A 255 -8.84 2.77 -1.12
CA ALA A 255 -8.59 4.12 -0.62
C ALA A 255 -9.59 5.13 -1.22
N ALA A 256 -9.88 5.06 -2.53
CA ALA A 256 -10.90 5.89 -3.15
C ALA A 256 -12.28 5.70 -2.51
N CYS A 257 -12.68 4.44 -2.27
CA CYS A 257 -13.89 4.12 -1.52
C CYS A 257 -13.88 4.75 -0.12
N ARG A 258 -12.78 4.60 0.63
CA ARG A 258 -12.68 5.19 1.97
C ARG A 258 -12.81 6.72 1.94
N ILE A 259 -12.10 7.39 1.04
CA ILE A 259 -12.14 8.86 0.91
C ILE A 259 -13.57 9.32 0.65
N ARG A 260 -14.30 8.59 -0.19
CA ARG A 260 -15.71 8.84 -0.47
C ARG A 260 -16.61 8.66 0.76
N GLU A 261 -16.45 7.56 1.50
CA GLU A 261 -17.17 7.32 2.77
C GLU A 261 -16.96 8.46 3.77
N GLN A 262 -15.72 8.97 3.89
CA GLN A 262 -15.42 10.08 4.80
C GLN A 262 -16.12 11.40 4.43
N ARG A 263 -16.51 11.56 3.15
CA ARG A 263 -17.33 12.69 2.68
C ARG A 263 -18.82 12.45 2.87
N GLY A 264 -19.22 11.33 3.50
CA GLY A 264 -20.62 10.96 3.69
C GLY A 264 -21.32 10.52 2.41
N LEU A 265 -20.56 10.12 1.39
CA LEU A 265 -21.08 9.67 0.11
C LEU A 265 -21.17 8.13 0.09
N ASP A 266 -22.24 7.62 -0.50
CA ASP A 266 -22.49 6.17 -0.59
C ASP A 266 -21.42 5.47 -1.44
N ILE A 267 -20.97 4.31 -0.96
CA ILE A 267 -20.15 3.37 -1.75
C ILE A 267 -21.08 2.29 -2.31
N PRO A 268 -21.26 2.22 -3.64
CA PRO A 268 -22.10 1.20 -4.26
C PRO A 268 -21.45 -0.18 -4.13
N TYR A 269 -22.27 -1.22 -3.99
CA TYR A 269 -21.82 -2.57 -4.27
C TYR A 269 -21.60 -2.74 -5.77
N VAL A 270 -20.47 -3.31 -6.15
CA VAL A 270 -20.10 -3.61 -7.52
C VAL A 270 -19.75 -5.09 -7.62
N GLU A 271 -20.47 -5.82 -8.48
CA GLU A 271 -20.12 -7.21 -8.81
C GLU A 271 -18.94 -7.19 -9.79
N HIS A 272 -17.78 -7.68 -9.35
CA HIS A 272 -16.58 -7.70 -10.16
C HIS A 272 -15.60 -8.78 -9.67
N PRO A 273 -14.95 -9.54 -10.58
CA PRO A 273 -14.02 -10.60 -10.18
C PRO A 273 -12.93 -10.16 -9.20
N LEU A 274 -12.39 -8.94 -9.33
CA LEU A 274 -11.40 -8.39 -8.40
C LEU A 274 -11.92 -8.29 -6.95
N PHE A 275 -13.16 -7.84 -6.76
CA PHE A 275 -13.73 -7.62 -5.43
C PHE A 275 -14.31 -8.92 -4.85
N ASP A 276 -14.81 -9.80 -5.70
CA ASP A 276 -15.49 -11.02 -5.25
C ASP A 276 -14.54 -12.20 -5.03
N ALA A 277 -13.38 -12.19 -5.71
CA ALA A 277 -12.41 -13.29 -5.69
C ALA A 277 -11.80 -13.58 -4.33
N THR A 278 -11.44 -12.54 -3.57
CA THR A 278 -10.72 -12.67 -2.30
C THR A 278 -11.27 -11.68 -1.27
N PRO A 279 -11.18 -12.00 0.03
CA PRO A 279 -11.43 -11.01 1.08
C PRO A 279 -10.63 -9.72 0.92
N LEU A 280 -9.37 -9.77 0.46
CA LEU A 280 -8.52 -8.59 0.26
C LEU A 280 -9.06 -7.59 -0.76
N GLY A 281 -9.81 -8.06 -1.77
CA GLY A 281 -10.44 -7.20 -2.77
C GLY A 281 -11.66 -6.45 -2.25
N ARG A 282 -12.20 -6.80 -1.07
CA ARG A 282 -13.48 -6.27 -0.60
C ARG A 282 -13.31 -5.01 0.21
N TYR A 283 -14.21 -4.06 -0.03
CA TYR A 283 -14.36 -2.92 0.87
C TYR A 283 -14.71 -3.39 2.28
N HIS A 284 -14.09 -2.76 3.28
CA HIS A 284 -14.14 -3.18 4.67
C HIS A 284 -14.30 -2.00 5.62
N HIS A 285 -14.79 -2.27 6.82
CA HIS A 285 -14.78 -1.28 7.90
C HIS A 285 -13.34 -0.88 8.28
N PRO A 286 -13.13 0.34 8.83
CA PRO A 286 -11.82 0.75 9.29
C PRO A 286 -11.21 -0.28 10.25
N PHE A 287 -9.92 -0.54 10.11
CA PHE A 287 -9.22 -1.43 11.02
C PHE A 287 -8.83 -0.70 12.30
N PRO A 288 -8.85 -1.38 13.47
CA PRO A 288 -8.21 -0.83 14.64
C PRO A 288 -6.69 -0.78 14.41
N VAL A 289 -6.04 0.28 14.89
CA VAL A 289 -4.57 0.30 14.97
C VAL A 289 -4.16 -0.69 16.08
N PRO A 290 -3.39 -1.74 15.78
CA PRO A 290 -3.11 -2.79 16.74
C PRO A 290 -2.05 -2.32 17.75
N ARG A 291 -2.01 -2.98 18.91
CA ARG A 291 -0.87 -2.90 19.85
C ARG A 291 0.05 -4.07 19.59
N ASP A 292 1.36 -3.84 19.67
CA ASP A 292 2.39 -4.86 19.46
C ASP A 292 3.51 -4.70 20.48
N ASP A 293 3.82 -5.78 21.20
CA ASP A 293 4.79 -5.79 22.31
C ASP A 293 6.22 -5.45 21.88
N ILE A 294 6.60 -5.71 20.63
CA ILE A 294 7.93 -5.40 20.10
C ILE A 294 8.01 -3.90 19.84
N LEU A 295 7.02 -3.34 19.14
CA LEU A 295 6.96 -1.90 18.85
C LEU A 295 6.89 -1.07 20.14
N GLU A 296 6.11 -1.49 21.14
CA GLU A 296 6.01 -0.82 22.44
C GLU A 296 7.33 -0.73 23.20
N LYS A 297 8.23 -1.69 22.99
CA LYS A 297 9.57 -1.68 23.60
C LYS A 297 10.57 -0.90 22.76
N VAL A 298 10.54 -1.09 21.44
CA VAL A 298 11.55 -0.54 20.53
C VAL A 298 11.35 0.94 20.29
N LEU A 299 10.13 1.41 20.02
CA LEU A 299 9.88 2.77 19.57
C LEU A 299 10.26 3.85 20.60
N PRO A 300 9.90 3.73 21.90
CA PRO A 300 10.33 4.70 22.91
C PRO A 300 11.85 4.79 23.05
N LEU A 301 12.52 3.64 23.00
CA LEU A 301 13.98 3.61 23.07
C LEU A 301 14.60 4.22 21.81
N TYR A 302 14.08 3.88 20.65
CA TYR A 302 14.55 4.40 19.37
C TYR A 302 14.41 5.92 19.29
N ALA A 303 13.25 6.46 19.68
CA ALA A 303 13.02 7.90 19.76
C ALA A 303 13.99 8.61 20.69
N LYS A 304 14.31 8.01 21.85
CA LYS A 304 15.30 8.55 22.78
C LYS A 304 16.71 8.58 22.17
N VAL A 305 17.10 7.52 21.45
CA VAL A 305 18.46 7.37 20.90
C VAL A 305 18.67 8.24 19.66
N THR A 306 17.64 8.39 18.82
CA THR A 306 17.74 9.25 17.62
C THR A 306 17.44 10.71 17.94
N GLY A 307 16.59 11.00 18.92
CA GLY A 307 16.14 12.35 19.25
C GLY A 307 15.27 13.01 18.17
N LYS A 308 14.87 12.25 17.14
CA LYS A 308 14.19 12.74 15.93
C LYS A 308 12.82 12.12 15.67
N LEU A 309 12.50 10.99 16.31
CA LEU A 309 11.24 10.29 16.09
C LEU A 309 10.14 10.82 17.03
N ASP A 310 9.08 11.40 16.47
CA ASP A 310 7.84 11.65 17.21
C ASP A 310 7.04 10.34 17.36
N LEU A 311 6.45 10.08 18.52
CA LEU A 311 5.63 8.89 18.75
C LEU A 311 4.13 9.18 18.70
N LYS A 312 3.73 10.45 18.57
CA LYS A 312 2.33 10.84 18.46
C LYS A 312 1.87 10.73 17.01
N VAL A 313 0.81 9.95 16.80
CA VAL A 313 0.11 9.80 15.52
C VAL A 313 -1.37 10.08 15.75
#